data_AF-A0AA36MRK3-F1
#
_entry.id   AF-A0AA36MRK3-F1
#
_cell.length_a   1.000
_cell.length_b   1.000
_cell.length_c   1.000
_cell.angle_alpha   90.00
_cell.angle_beta   90.00
_cell.angle_gamma   90.00
#
_symmetry.space_group_name_H-M   'P 1'
#
loop_
_entity.id
_entity.type
_entity.pdbx_description
1 polymer ?
#
loop_
_entity_poly.entity_id
_entity_poly.type
_entity_poly.pdbx_seq_one_letter_code
_entity_poly.pdbx_strand_id
1 'polypeptide(L)'
;MGCCGSAKHKEAEADTAAPGTETLSPEDEALRQKKQAKKMVKVFVKEMVRGRKLEAVLKTGKRKACACSVSRSLDALKVKLAGHSRTIALVDVAEIHAGTGLKRVDTPLDELCVTLILASQDAITFRFEDVEERDTFAACLMMFIQRAQGAELEDQGEGMLTEAEVAEAAGEEEHAEMSSV
;
A
#
# COMPACT_ATOMS: atom_id res chain seq x y z
N MET A 1 42.43 -48.00 36.00
CA MET A 1 42.51 -48.14 34.53
C MET A 1 41.68 -47.01 33.96
N GLY A 2 42.28 -45.89 33.57
CA GLY A 2 42.82 -45.64 32.22
C GLY A 2 41.71 -44.97 31.39
N CYS A 3 41.84 -43.82 30.73
CA CYS A 3 43.01 -43.12 30.23
C CYS A 3 42.71 -41.60 30.17
N CYS A 4 43.73 -40.81 30.47
CA CYS A 4 43.80 -39.38 30.23
C CYS A 4 43.97 -39.13 28.73
N GLY A 5 43.10 -38.32 28.12
CA GLY A 5 43.19 -37.94 26.71
C GLY A 5 43.36 -36.42 26.57
N SER A 6 44.60 -35.96 26.57
CA SER A 6 44.96 -34.56 26.31
C SER A 6 44.93 -34.28 24.81
N ALA A 7 43.97 -33.49 24.34
CA ALA A 7 43.93 -33.00 22.96
C ALA A 7 44.41 -31.54 22.92
N LYS A 8 45.58 -31.35 22.30
CA LYS A 8 46.17 -30.06 21.95
C LYS A 8 45.30 -29.35 20.92
N HIS A 9 44.67 -28.24 21.29
CA HIS A 9 44.11 -27.31 20.32
C HIS A 9 45.21 -26.35 19.87
N LYS A 10 45.45 -26.37 18.56
CA LYS A 10 46.41 -25.57 17.82
C LYS A 10 45.69 -24.29 17.41
N GLU A 11 46.11 -23.17 17.96
CA GLU A 11 45.62 -21.83 17.60
C GLU A 11 46.04 -21.53 16.16
N ALA A 12 45.04 -21.28 15.30
CA ALA A 12 45.23 -20.76 13.96
C ALA A 12 44.81 -19.29 13.99
N GLU A 13 45.80 -18.40 13.93
CA GLU A 13 45.59 -16.98 13.70
C GLU A 13 45.07 -16.79 12.27
N ALA A 14 43.78 -16.44 12.16
CA ALA A 14 43.18 -15.98 10.92
C ALA A 14 43.16 -14.45 10.95
N ASP A 15 44.09 -13.87 10.20
CA ASP A 15 44.16 -12.46 9.81
C ASP A 15 42.81 -12.04 9.21
N THR A 16 41.97 -11.45 10.05
CA THR A 16 40.64 -10.95 9.67
C THR A 16 40.82 -9.52 9.21
N ALA A 17 41.13 -9.34 7.93
CA ALA A 17 41.06 -8.06 7.26
C ALA A 17 39.63 -7.52 7.38
N ALA A 18 39.45 -6.53 8.26
CA ALA A 18 38.18 -5.87 8.48
C ALA A 18 37.72 -5.19 7.18
N PRO A 19 36.54 -5.53 6.64
CA PRO A 19 35.97 -4.79 5.52
C PRO A 19 35.69 -3.36 5.99
N GLY A 20 36.28 -2.39 5.28
CA GLY A 20 36.08 -0.97 5.52
C GLY A 20 34.60 -0.66 5.62
N THR A 21 34.15 -0.33 6.82
CA THR A 21 32.79 0.15 7.06
C THR A 21 32.77 1.60 6.60
N GLU A 22 32.56 1.81 5.30
CA GLU A 22 32.20 3.12 4.77
C GLU A 22 30.86 3.49 5.40
N THR A 23 30.92 4.27 6.49
CA THR A 23 29.76 4.89 7.13
C THR A 23 29.07 5.77 6.10
N LEU A 24 28.04 5.22 5.44
CA LEU A 24 27.12 6.00 4.63
C LEU A 24 26.45 7.06 5.51
N SER A 25 26.38 8.30 5.02
CA SER A 25 25.73 9.38 5.74
C SER A 25 24.24 9.05 5.93
N PRO A 26 23.65 9.33 7.11
CA PRO A 26 22.20 9.16 7.34
C PRO A 26 21.33 9.91 6.32
N GLU A 27 21.86 10.93 5.66
CA GLU A 27 21.17 11.68 4.60
C GLU A 27 20.94 10.83 3.34
N ASP A 28 21.90 9.99 2.97
CA ASP A 28 21.80 9.11 1.80
C ASP A 28 20.79 7.98 2.01
N GLU A 29 20.69 7.46 3.24
CA GLU A 29 19.70 6.44 3.60
C GLU A 29 18.27 6.98 3.50
N ALA A 30 18.04 8.19 4.02
CA ALA A 30 16.73 8.85 3.94
C ALA A 30 16.31 9.10 2.48
N LEU A 31 17.22 9.54 1.61
CA LEU A 31 16.94 9.73 0.19
C LEU A 31 16.57 8.41 -0.52
N ARG A 32 17.26 7.31 -0.20
CA ARG A 32 16.96 5.98 -0.76
C ARG A 32 15.59 5.49 -0.32
N GLN A 33 15.24 5.65 0.96
CA GLN A 33 13.93 5.29 1.50
C GLN A 33 12.81 6.11 0.83
N LYS A 34 12.99 7.43 0.67
CA LYS A 34 12.04 8.29 -0.05
C LYS A 34 11.81 7.83 -1.49
N LYS A 35 12.88 7.51 -2.23
CA LYS A 35 12.78 7.03 -3.61
C LYS A 35 12.06 5.68 -3.71
N GLN A 36 12.32 4.77 -2.77
CA GLN A 36 11.63 3.47 -2.72
C GLN A 36 10.14 3.64 -2.43
N ALA A 37 9.78 4.47 -1.44
CA ALA A 37 8.39 4.76 -1.13
C ALA A 37 7.65 5.36 -2.32
N LYS A 38 8.24 6.35 -3.01
CA LYS A 38 7.67 6.92 -4.24
C LYS A 38 7.42 5.88 -5.32
N LYS A 39 8.37 4.96 -5.53
CA LYS A 39 8.23 3.89 -6.52
C LYS A 39 7.06 2.96 -6.17
N MET A 40 6.92 2.58 -4.90
CA MET A 40 5.81 1.74 -4.44
C MET A 40 4.46 2.41 -4.68
N VAL A 41 4.32 3.69 -4.30
CA VAL A 41 3.07 4.43 -4.53
C VAL A 41 2.78 4.59 -6.02
N LYS A 42 3.79 4.84 -6.86
CA LYS A 42 3.61 4.95 -8.32
C LYS A 42 3.05 3.67 -8.93
N VAL A 43 3.60 2.51 -8.55
CA VAL A 43 3.11 1.20 -9.00
C VAL A 43 1.67 0.99 -8.52
N PHE A 44 1.40 1.25 -7.24
CA PHE A 44 0.06 1.13 -6.66
C PHE A 44 -0.98 1.99 -7.39
N VAL A 45 -0.66 3.27 -7.65
CA VAL A 45 -1.54 4.19 -8.39
C VAL A 45 -1.82 3.65 -9.79
N LYS A 46 -0.78 3.21 -10.51
CA LYS A 46 -0.93 2.67 -11.87
C LYS A 46 -1.86 1.46 -11.89
N GLU A 47 -1.71 0.53 -10.95
CA GLU A 47 -2.59 -0.63 -10.83
C GLU A 47 -4.02 -0.26 -10.42
N MET A 48 -4.18 0.63 -9.46
CA MET A 48 -5.49 1.08 -9.00
C MET A 48 -6.24 1.92 -10.03
N VAL A 49 -5.57 2.73 -10.84
CA VAL A 49 -6.21 3.49 -11.93
C VAL A 49 -6.69 2.56 -13.04
N ARG A 50 -5.91 1.51 -13.37
CA ARG A 50 -6.33 0.46 -14.32
C ARG A 50 -7.50 -0.36 -13.78
N GLY A 51 -7.56 -0.49 -12.46
CA GLY A 51 -8.58 -1.23 -11.74
C GLY A 51 -8.09 -2.62 -11.37
N ARG A 52 -8.13 -2.90 -10.07
CA ARG A 52 -7.67 -4.15 -9.48
C ARG A 52 -8.87 -5.01 -9.05
N LYS A 53 -8.78 -6.32 -9.24
CA LYS A 53 -9.76 -7.26 -8.67
C LYS A 53 -9.44 -7.48 -7.20
N LEU A 54 -10.42 -7.26 -6.33
CA LEU A 54 -10.31 -7.43 -4.88
C LEU A 54 -11.52 -8.22 -4.37
N GLU A 55 -11.44 -8.74 -3.15
CA GLU A 55 -12.59 -9.32 -2.47
C GLU A 55 -13.27 -8.27 -1.59
N ALA A 56 -14.55 -8.00 -1.80
CA ALA A 56 -15.36 -7.21 -0.88
C ALA A 56 -16.05 -8.13 0.13
N VAL A 57 -15.99 -7.79 1.41
CA VAL A 57 -16.69 -8.51 2.49
C VAL A 57 -18.01 -7.80 2.77
N LEU A 58 -19.12 -8.51 2.55
CA LEU A 58 -20.46 -8.01 2.82
C LEU A 58 -20.78 -8.07 4.32
N LYS A 59 -21.79 -7.32 4.77
CA LYS A 59 -22.31 -7.37 6.15
C LYS A 59 -22.72 -8.78 6.61
N THR A 60 -23.01 -9.68 5.68
CA THR A 60 -23.32 -11.09 5.96
C THR A 60 -22.09 -11.95 6.22
N GLY A 61 -20.88 -11.39 6.13
CA GLY A 61 -19.61 -12.13 6.13
C GLY A 61 -19.26 -12.81 4.81
N LYS A 62 -20.16 -12.79 3.81
CA LYS A 62 -19.89 -13.36 2.49
C LYS A 62 -18.88 -12.49 1.75
N ARG A 63 -17.89 -13.14 1.15
CA ARG A 63 -16.90 -12.52 0.26
C ARG A 63 -17.44 -12.53 -1.17
N LYS A 64 -17.24 -11.43 -1.89
CA LYS A 64 -17.55 -11.34 -3.31
C LYS A 64 -16.42 -10.65 -4.04
N ALA A 65 -16.04 -11.19 -5.20
CA ALA A 65 -15.11 -10.52 -6.10
C ALA A 65 -15.71 -9.18 -6.59
N CYS A 66 -14.91 -8.13 -6.49
CA CYS A 66 -15.21 -6.80 -6.97
C CYS A 66 -14.02 -6.26 -7.78
N ALA A 67 -14.28 -5.30 -8.65
CA ALA A 67 -13.22 -4.51 -9.27
C ALA A 67 -13.19 -3.14 -8.59
N CYS A 68 -12.04 -2.75 -8.08
CA CYS A 68 -11.81 -1.48 -7.40
C CYS A 68 -10.85 -0.64 -8.23
N SER A 69 -11.19 0.61 -8.49
CA SER A 69 -10.32 1.52 -9.23
C SER A 69 -10.34 2.92 -8.64
N VAL A 70 -9.24 3.66 -8.75
CA VAL A 70 -9.18 5.08 -8.35
C VAL A 70 -9.26 5.96 -9.60
N SER A 71 -9.87 7.14 -9.49
CA SER A 71 -9.87 8.14 -10.56
C SER A 71 -8.45 8.62 -10.88
N ARG A 72 -8.21 9.10 -12.11
CA ARG A 72 -6.90 9.67 -12.50
C ARG A 72 -6.52 10.89 -11.65
N SER A 73 -7.53 11.62 -11.19
CA SER A 73 -7.43 12.76 -10.28
C SER A 73 -7.19 12.37 -8.81
N LEU A 74 -7.18 11.07 -8.48
CA LEU A 74 -7.02 10.55 -7.12
C LEU A 74 -7.99 11.16 -6.10
N ASP A 75 -9.20 11.47 -6.55
CA ASP A 75 -10.26 12.11 -5.76
C ASP A 75 -11.48 11.20 -5.54
N ALA A 76 -11.58 10.09 -6.28
CA ALA A 76 -12.70 9.17 -6.19
C ALA A 76 -12.27 7.70 -6.30
N LEU A 77 -12.84 6.87 -5.44
CA LEU A 77 -12.75 5.41 -5.48
C LEU A 77 -14.01 4.83 -6.13
N LYS A 78 -13.84 4.07 -7.20
CA LYS A 78 -14.91 3.37 -7.91
C LYS A 78 -14.86 1.89 -7.59
N VAL A 79 -15.96 1.36 -7.08
CA VAL A 79 -16.12 -0.05 -6.71
C VAL A 79 -17.21 -0.66 -7.59
N LYS A 80 -16.86 -1.70 -8.35
CA LYS A 80 -17.79 -2.47 -9.17
C LYS A 80 -18.00 -3.85 -8.55
N LEU A 81 -19.24 -4.16 -8.18
CA LEU A 81 -19.63 -5.42 -7.57
C LEU A 81 -20.86 -5.98 -8.29
N ALA A 82 -20.73 -7.16 -8.90
CA ALA A 82 -21.83 -7.89 -9.55
C ALA A 82 -22.65 -7.04 -10.54
N GLY A 83 -21.98 -6.23 -11.37
CA GLY A 83 -22.63 -5.35 -12.37
C GLY A 83 -23.07 -3.99 -11.82
N HIS A 84 -23.10 -3.81 -10.50
CA HIS A 84 -23.34 -2.50 -9.89
C HIS A 84 -22.03 -1.74 -9.71
N SER A 85 -22.03 -0.45 -10.01
CA SER A 85 -20.88 0.43 -9.79
C SER A 85 -21.26 1.51 -8.79
N ARG A 86 -20.46 1.69 -7.75
CA ARG A 86 -20.54 2.81 -6.81
C ARG A 86 -19.26 3.64 -6.95
N THR A 87 -19.41 4.95 -7.06
CA THR A 87 -18.29 5.90 -6.97
C THR A 87 -18.39 6.57 -5.60
N ILE A 88 -17.26 6.66 -4.91
CA ILE A 88 -17.13 7.21 -3.56
C ILE A 88 -16.08 8.31 -3.66
N ALA A 89 -16.40 9.55 -3.32
CA ALA A 89 -15.39 10.59 -3.26
C ALA A 89 -14.47 10.31 -2.06
N LEU A 90 -13.17 10.49 -2.23
CA LEU A 90 -12.21 10.26 -1.13
C LEU A 90 -12.41 11.23 0.02
N VAL A 91 -12.93 12.43 -0.26
CA VAL A 91 -13.35 13.40 0.76
C VAL A 91 -14.46 12.84 1.66
N ASP A 92 -15.31 11.95 1.15
CA ASP A 92 -16.39 11.31 1.92
C ASP A 92 -15.89 10.16 2.81
N VAL A 93 -14.62 9.75 2.71
CA VAL A 93 -14.05 8.73 3.58
C VAL A 93 -13.64 9.38 4.89
N ALA A 94 -14.34 9.03 5.97
CA ALA A 94 -14.09 9.56 7.30
C ALA A 94 -12.92 8.86 7.98
N GLU A 95 -12.85 7.52 7.90
CA GLU A 95 -11.82 6.73 8.57
C GLU A 95 -11.45 5.48 7.74
N ILE A 96 -10.19 5.05 7.85
CA ILE A 96 -9.71 3.76 7.34
C ILE A 96 -9.23 2.93 8.52
N HIS A 97 -9.69 1.69 8.59
CA HIS A 97 -9.24 0.71 9.58
C HIS A 97 -8.65 -0.51 8.89
N ALA A 98 -7.48 -0.96 9.33
CA ALA A 98 -6.87 -2.22 8.88
C ALA A 98 -6.98 -3.28 9.99
N GLY A 99 -7.38 -4.49 9.63
CA GLY A 99 -7.52 -5.63 10.52
C GLY A 99 -8.83 -5.68 11.31
N THR A 100 -8.78 -6.28 12.51
CA THR A 100 -9.95 -6.68 13.32
C THR A 100 -10.38 -5.64 14.36
N GLY A 101 -9.75 -4.47 14.40
CA GLY A 101 -9.93 -3.49 15.48
C GLY A 101 -11.29 -2.79 15.53
N LEU A 102 -12.15 -2.98 14.52
CA LEU A 102 -13.35 -2.17 14.37
C LEU A 102 -14.59 -2.84 14.99
N LYS A 103 -14.98 -2.38 16.18
CA LYS A 103 -16.17 -2.88 16.91
C LYS A 103 -17.52 -2.33 16.39
N ARG A 104 -17.50 -1.37 15.46
CA ARG A 104 -18.70 -0.65 15.00
C ARG A 104 -19.40 -1.32 13.81
N VAL A 105 -18.85 -2.42 13.28
CA VAL A 105 -19.35 -3.07 12.07
C VAL A 105 -19.66 -4.53 12.38
N ASP A 106 -20.89 -4.97 12.09
CA ASP A 106 -21.35 -6.36 12.28
C ASP A 106 -20.71 -7.37 11.30
N THR A 107 -19.83 -6.91 10.42
CA THR A 107 -19.11 -7.75 9.47
C THR A 107 -18.01 -8.53 10.19
N PRO A 108 -17.88 -9.84 9.99
CA PRO A 108 -16.74 -10.58 10.52
C PRO A 108 -15.45 -10.13 9.82
N LEU A 109 -14.65 -9.33 10.53
CA LEU A 109 -13.36 -8.84 10.06
C LEU A 109 -12.25 -9.83 10.38
N ASP A 110 -11.28 -9.96 9.48
CA ASP A 110 -10.03 -10.67 9.71
C ASP A 110 -8.83 -9.70 9.67
N GLU A 111 -7.64 -10.20 9.98
CA GLU A 111 -6.43 -9.38 9.95
C GLU A 111 -6.12 -8.85 8.55
N LEU A 112 -6.61 -9.49 7.49
CA LEU A 112 -6.36 -9.11 6.09
C LEU A 112 -7.41 -8.15 5.52
N CYS A 113 -8.31 -7.64 6.36
CA CYS A 113 -9.33 -6.68 5.96
C CYS A 113 -8.85 -5.23 6.03
N VAL A 114 -9.31 -4.41 5.09
CA VAL A 114 -9.32 -2.94 5.19
C VAL A 114 -10.77 -2.48 5.10
N THR A 115 -11.22 -1.75 6.11
CA THR A 115 -12.56 -1.17 6.17
C THR A 115 -12.50 0.34 6.00
N LEU A 116 -13.19 0.85 4.99
CA LEU A 116 -13.42 2.26 4.76
C LEU A 116 -14.75 2.65 5.40
N ILE A 117 -14.72 3.64 6.29
CA ILE A 117 -15.91 4.24 6.90
C ILE A 117 -16.18 5.56 6.21
N LEU A 118 -17.36 5.69 5.62
CA LEU A 118 -17.80 6.89 4.93
C LEU A 118 -18.48 7.85 5.91
N ALA A 119 -18.55 9.14 5.56
CA ALA A 119 -19.26 10.17 6.31
C ALA A 119 -20.76 9.83 6.48
N SER A 120 -21.34 9.06 5.56
CA SER A 120 -22.70 8.53 5.65
C SER A 120 -22.88 7.42 6.68
N GLN A 121 -21.81 7.03 7.39
CA GLN A 121 -21.74 5.85 8.28
C GLN A 121 -21.84 4.50 7.56
N ASP A 122 -21.80 4.50 6.23
CA ASP A 122 -21.60 3.27 5.47
C ASP A 122 -20.17 2.74 5.65
N ALA A 123 -20.03 1.42 5.68
CA ALA A 123 -18.74 0.75 5.74
C ALA A 123 -18.54 -0.13 4.50
N ILE A 124 -17.35 -0.06 3.90
CA ILE A 124 -16.94 -0.94 2.80
C ILE A 124 -15.68 -1.67 3.24
N THR A 125 -15.74 -2.99 3.27
CA THR A 125 -14.59 -3.81 3.67
C THR A 125 -14.04 -4.54 2.46
N PHE A 126 -12.74 -4.39 2.23
CA PHE A 126 -11.96 -5.16 1.27
C PHE A 126 -11.12 -6.17 2.03
N ARG A 127 -10.91 -7.33 1.44
CA ARG A 127 -10.02 -8.37 1.95
C ARG A 127 -8.90 -8.62 0.96
N PHE A 128 -7.69 -8.73 1.48
CA PHE A 128 -6.46 -8.95 0.74
C PHE A 128 -5.94 -10.37 0.94
N GLU A 129 -4.99 -10.77 0.11
CA GLU A 129 -4.34 -12.08 0.19
C GLU A 129 -3.26 -12.10 1.26
N ASP A 130 -2.58 -10.96 1.45
CA ASP A 130 -1.49 -10.78 2.40
C ASP A 130 -1.53 -9.42 3.11
N VAL A 131 -0.69 -9.31 4.14
CA VAL A 131 -0.59 -8.15 5.03
C VAL A 131 0.08 -6.95 4.33
N GLU A 132 1.05 -7.21 3.45
CA GLU A 132 1.82 -6.17 2.78
C GLU A 132 0.94 -5.39 1.79
N GLU A 133 0.09 -6.09 1.03
CA GLU A 133 -0.88 -5.50 0.13
C GLU A 133 -1.95 -4.71 0.89
N ARG A 134 -2.46 -5.26 2.00
CA ARG A 134 -3.41 -4.59 2.90
C ARG A 134 -2.85 -3.25 3.37
N ASP A 135 -1.61 -3.26 3.88
CA ASP A 135 -0.96 -2.09 4.45
C ASP A 135 -0.60 -1.07 3.38
N THR A 136 -0.11 -1.53 2.23
CA THR A 136 0.17 -0.66 1.07
C THR A 136 -1.11 0.04 0.61
N PHE A 137 -2.22 -0.70 0.50
CA PHE A 137 -3.52 -0.15 0.11
C PHE A 137 -4.00 0.89 1.12
N ALA A 138 -4.00 0.56 2.41
CA ALA A 138 -4.44 1.45 3.47
C ALA A 138 -3.59 2.73 3.53
N ALA A 139 -2.27 2.61 3.49
CA ALA A 139 -1.34 3.73 3.52
C ALA A 139 -1.51 4.65 2.32
N CYS A 140 -1.55 4.09 1.10
CA CYS A 140 -1.70 4.90 -0.12
C CYS A 140 -3.06 5.61 -0.15
N LEU A 141 -4.14 4.91 0.20
CA LEU A 141 -5.47 5.51 0.19
C LEU A 141 -5.61 6.61 1.26
N MET A 142 -5.02 6.41 2.44
CA MET A 142 -4.96 7.43 3.50
C MET A 142 -4.26 8.70 3.00
N MET A 143 -3.14 8.57 2.29
CA MET A 143 -2.44 9.72 1.70
C MET A 143 -3.33 10.47 0.71
N PHE A 144 -4.10 9.77 -0.12
CA PHE A 144 -4.99 10.41 -1.10
C PHE A 144 -6.19 11.10 -0.42
N ILE A 145 -6.75 10.51 0.64
CA ILE A 145 -7.81 11.13 1.43
C ILE A 145 -7.30 12.40 2.11
N GLN A 146 -6.13 12.33 2.76
CA GLN A 146 -5.51 13.51 3.38
C GLN A 146 -5.26 14.61 2.35
N ARG A 147 -4.82 14.26 1.15
CA ARG A 147 -4.67 15.23 0.04
C ARG A 147 -6.01 15.84 -0.37
N ALA A 148 -7.06 15.02 -0.49
CA ALA A 148 -8.38 15.48 -0.90
C ALA A 148 -9.07 16.36 0.16
N GLN A 149 -8.80 16.11 1.44
CA GLN A 149 -9.34 16.86 2.58
C GLN A 149 -8.47 18.09 2.94
N GLY A 150 -7.16 18.00 2.71
CA GLY A 150 -6.13 18.94 3.15
C GLY A 150 -5.78 20.03 2.14
N ALA A 151 -6.70 20.42 1.24
CA ALA A 151 -6.51 21.54 0.33
C ALA A 151 -6.32 22.91 1.03
N GLU A 152 -6.18 22.97 2.36
CA GLU A 152 -5.93 24.19 3.14
C GLU A 152 -4.78 24.08 4.18
N LEU A 153 -3.83 23.15 4.02
CA LEU A 153 -2.57 23.19 4.79
C LEU A 153 -1.38 23.41 3.84
N GLU A 154 -1.21 24.67 3.44
CA GLU A 154 0.04 25.16 2.90
C GLU A 154 1.14 25.11 3.98
N ASP A 155 2.38 24.89 3.52
CA ASP A 155 3.66 25.01 4.23
C ASP A 155 4.16 23.79 5.04
N GLN A 156 4.50 22.71 4.31
CA GLN A 156 5.79 22.00 4.42
C GLN A 156 5.91 20.95 3.30
N GLY A 157 6.12 21.45 2.09
CA GLY A 157 6.43 20.64 0.93
C GLY A 157 7.88 20.18 0.96
N GLU A 158 8.11 18.86 0.92
CA GLU A 158 9.16 18.22 0.12
C GLU A 158 9.03 16.69 0.23
N GLY A 159 8.15 16.09 -0.59
CA GLY A 159 8.16 14.63 -0.72
C GLY A 159 6.93 13.98 -1.37
N MET A 160 5.78 14.62 -1.39
CA MET A 160 4.56 13.98 -1.90
C MET A 160 4.51 14.04 -3.42
N LEU A 161 4.09 12.94 -4.05
CA LEU A 161 4.03 12.81 -5.52
C LEU A 161 3.34 14.02 -6.13
N THR A 162 4.00 14.64 -7.11
CA THR A 162 3.39 15.75 -7.85
C THR A 162 2.22 15.24 -8.68
N GLU A 163 1.26 16.12 -8.99
CA GLU A 163 0.19 15.78 -9.95
C GLU A 163 0.73 15.30 -11.29
N ALA A 164 1.89 15.83 -11.70
CA ALA A 164 2.58 15.38 -12.89
C ALA A 164 3.07 13.92 -12.77
N GLU A 165 3.64 13.52 -11.63
CA GLU A 165 4.07 12.12 -11.40
C GLU A 165 2.88 11.14 -11.37
N VAL A 166 1.75 11.57 -10.81
CA VAL A 166 0.50 10.79 -10.81
C VAL A 166 -0.07 10.68 -12.21
N ALA A 167 -0.13 11.79 -12.96
CA ALA A 167 -0.60 11.82 -14.33
C ALA A 167 0.29 10.98 -15.25
N GLU A 168 1.61 11.02 -15.07
CA GLU A 168 2.57 10.16 -15.79
C GLU A 168 2.30 8.68 -15.49
N ALA A 169 2.10 8.32 -14.22
CA ALA A 169 1.77 6.94 -13.83
C ALA A 169 0.45 6.44 -14.43
N ALA A 170 -0.51 7.34 -14.65
CA ALA A 170 -1.81 7.04 -15.23
C ALA A 170 -1.86 7.11 -16.78
N GLY A 171 -0.87 7.74 -17.42
CA GLY A 171 -0.93 8.17 -18.83
C GLY A 171 -0.22 7.30 -19.87
N GLU A 172 0.46 6.21 -19.49
CA GLU A 172 1.30 5.41 -20.41
C GLU A 172 0.57 4.44 -21.37
N GLU A 173 -0.76 4.47 -21.50
CA GLU A 173 -1.51 3.47 -22.29
C GLU A 173 -2.48 4.04 -23.32
N GLU A 174 -1.99 4.81 -24.30
CA GLU A 174 -2.77 5.14 -25.50
C GLU A 174 -2.08 4.71 -26.80
N HIS A 175 -1.52 3.49 -26.87
CA HIS A 175 -0.90 3.03 -28.12
C HIS A 175 -0.93 1.51 -28.41
N ALA A 176 -1.91 0.75 -27.90
CA ALA A 176 -1.95 -0.70 -28.12
C ALA A 176 -3.24 -1.30 -28.71
N GLU A 177 -4.32 -0.54 -28.93
CA GLU A 177 -5.53 -1.05 -29.60
C GLU A 177 -5.75 -0.38 -30.96
N MET A 178 -4.90 -0.66 -31.95
CA MET A 178 -5.22 -0.34 -33.35
C MET A 178 -4.67 -1.31 -34.40
N SER A 179 -4.29 -2.53 -34.00
CA SER A 179 -3.75 -3.54 -34.92
C SER A 179 -4.41 -4.90 -34.72
N SER A 180 -5.71 -5.00 -35.01
CA SER A 180 -6.40 -6.28 -35.26
C SER A 180 -7.71 -6.01 -36.01
N VAL A 181 -7.60 -5.69 -37.30
CA VAL A 181 -8.68 -5.84 -38.30
C VAL A 181 -8.15 -6.69 -39.42
#